data_AF-A0A7S0W7J7-F1
#
_entry.id   AF-A0A7S0W7J7-F1
#
_cell.length_a   1.000
_cell.length_b   1.000
_cell.length_c   1.000
_cell.angle_alpha   90.00
_cell.angle_beta   90.00
_cell.angle_gamma   90.00
#
_symmetry.space_group_name_H-M   'P 1'
#
loop_
_entity.id
_entity.type
_entity.pdbx_description
1 polymer ?
#
loop_
_entity_poly.entity_id
_entity_poly.type
_entity_poly.pdbx_seq_one_letter_code
_entity_poly.pdbx_strand_id
1 'polypeptide(L)'
;GGSRVVDSVRMSTDSLSLDKNPYRKHATMPPAKVSTLSDREVLEANVLRQLLEHYFKIVRAAVLDAVPKAVMLMMVNAIQDNIQERLMQAIYLTEDDGAFSGLTRESEEVRRRRSEVKKLVASLRRGIAVMREL
;
A
#
# COMPACT_ATOMS: atom_id res chain seq x y z
N GLY A 1 28.52 -14.11 -45.46
CA GLY A 1 28.67 -15.06 -44.34
C GLY A 1 28.44 -14.32 -43.04
N GLY A 2 27.65 -14.90 -42.13
CA GLY A 2 27.41 -14.35 -40.79
C GLY A 2 26.02 -13.74 -40.57
N SER A 3 24.97 -14.56 -40.61
CA SER A 3 23.75 -14.31 -39.82
C SER A 3 23.09 -15.66 -39.54
N ARG A 4 23.68 -16.41 -38.61
CA ARG A 4 23.15 -17.65 -38.02
C ARG A 4 23.12 -17.38 -36.53
N VAL A 5 21.92 -17.24 -35.94
CA VAL A 5 21.53 -17.69 -34.58
C VAL A 5 20.35 -16.87 -34.02
N VAL A 6 19.18 -16.88 -34.67
CA VAL A 6 17.90 -16.57 -34.00
C VAL A 6 16.74 -17.37 -34.60
N ASP A 7 16.93 -18.66 -34.87
CA ASP A 7 15.85 -19.57 -35.25
C ASP A 7 16.09 -20.93 -34.60
N SER A 8 15.51 -21.16 -33.42
CA SER A 8 15.14 -22.51 -32.93
C SER A 8 14.54 -22.46 -31.51
N VAL A 9 13.45 -21.71 -31.32
CA VAL A 9 12.46 -22.03 -30.26
C VAL A 9 11.06 -21.93 -30.87
N ARG A 10 10.79 -22.82 -31.84
CA ARG A 10 9.44 -23.25 -32.19
C ARG A 10 9.30 -24.67 -31.67
N MET A 11 8.86 -24.80 -30.42
CA MET A 11 8.24 -26.02 -29.94
C MET A 11 6.90 -25.67 -29.33
N SER A 12 5.88 -26.01 -30.11
CA SER A 12 4.58 -26.52 -29.71
C SER A 12 4.40 -26.68 -28.20
N THR A 13 3.61 -25.79 -27.61
CA THR A 13 2.67 -26.21 -26.58
C THR A 13 1.28 -25.96 -27.13
N ASP A 14 0.63 -27.09 -27.40
CA ASP A 14 -0.75 -27.26 -27.77
C ASP A 14 -1.72 -26.25 -27.17
N SER A 15 -2.71 -25.95 -28.00
CA SER A 15 -3.99 -25.35 -27.71
C SER A 15 -4.58 -25.76 -26.35
N LEU A 16 -4.51 -24.86 -25.36
CA LEU A 16 -5.51 -24.80 -24.30
C LEU A 16 -6.64 -23.88 -24.76
N SER A 17 -7.55 -24.46 -25.53
CA SER A 17 -8.83 -23.85 -25.90
C SER A 17 -9.69 -23.64 -24.65
N LEU A 18 -9.59 -22.46 -24.05
CA LEU A 18 -10.55 -21.93 -23.09
C LEU A 18 -11.41 -20.84 -23.75
N ASP A 19 -11.86 -21.08 -24.99
CA ASP A 19 -13.03 -20.38 -25.54
C ASP A 19 -14.29 -21.22 -25.29
N LYS A 20 -14.63 -21.39 -24.00
CA LYS A 20 -15.98 -21.74 -23.59
C LYS A 20 -16.58 -20.51 -22.91
N ASN A 21 -16.67 -19.42 -23.67
CA ASN A 21 -17.59 -18.35 -23.31
C ASN A 21 -18.96 -18.68 -23.94
N PRO A 22 -19.93 -19.23 -23.18
CA PRO A 22 -21.23 -19.62 -23.70
C PRO A 22 -22.09 -18.43 -24.18
N TYR A 23 -21.60 -17.20 -24.02
CA TYR A 23 -22.30 -15.98 -24.41
C TYR A 23 -21.92 -15.44 -25.80
N ARG A 24 -20.96 -16.04 -26.52
CA ARG A 24 -20.56 -15.59 -27.88
C ARG A 24 -21.38 -16.22 -29.02
N LYS A 25 -22.66 -16.55 -28.79
CA LYS A 25 -23.60 -16.95 -29.86
C LYS A 25 -24.31 -15.72 -30.44
N HIS A 26 -23.54 -14.75 -30.93
CA HIS A 26 -24.10 -13.74 -31.82
C HIS A 26 -24.29 -14.38 -33.19
N ALA A 27 -25.48 -14.91 -33.45
CA ALA A 27 -25.98 -15.13 -34.80
C ALA A 27 -27.38 -14.50 -34.88
N THR A 28 -27.34 -13.22 -35.22
CA THR A 28 -28.33 -12.51 -36.02
C THR A 28 -29.73 -12.40 -35.41
N MET A 29 -29.90 -11.36 -34.59
CA MET A 29 -31.21 -10.75 -34.37
C MET A 29 -31.77 -10.38 -35.77
N PRO A 30 -33.01 -10.73 -36.12
CA PRO A 30 -33.64 -10.21 -37.35
C PRO A 30 -33.51 -8.69 -37.32
N PRO A 31 -33.34 -8.00 -38.47
CA PRO A 31 -33.28 -6.55 -38.46
C PRO A 31 -34.54 -6.07 -37.76
N ALA A 32 -34.39 -5.58 -36.53
CA ALA A 32 -35.47 -4.96 -35.80
C ALA A 32 -36.00 -3.93 -36.78
N LYS A 33 -37.29 -4.05 -37.14
CA LYS A 33 -37.96 -3.02 -37.93
C LYS A 33 -37.56 -1.71 -37.26
N VAL A 34 -36.80 -0.90 -37.97
CA VAL A 34 -36.50 0.46 -37.53
C VAL A 34 -37.82 1.18 -37.76
N SER A 35 -38.80 0.89 -36.90
CA SER A 35 -39.89 1.81 -36.63
C SER A 35 -39.17 3.04 -36.16
N THR A 36 -39.10 4.04 -37.04
CA THR A 36 -38.71 5.40 -36.71
C THR A 36 -39.39 5.72 -35.38
N LEU A 37 -38.60 5.78 -34.30
CA LEU A 37 -39.15 6.00 -32.98
C LEU A 37 -39.99 7.27 -33.06
N SER A 38 -41.17 7.22 -32.47
CA SER A 38 -42.02 8.41 -32.39
C SER A 38 -41.22 9.53 -31.71
N ASP A 39 -41.37 10.78 -32.14
CA ASP A 39 -40.71 11.94 -31.51
C ASP A 39 -40.93 11.95 -29.98
N ARG A 40 -42.07 11.41 -29.54
CA ARG A 40 -42.40 11.17 -28.14
C ARG A 40 -41.48 10.14 -27.47
N GLU A 41 -41.23 9.00 -28.11
CA GLU A 41 -40.32 7.95 -27.60
C GLU A 41 -38.87 8.46 -27.54
N VAL A 42 -38.46 9.28 -28.51
CA VAL A 42 -37.14 9.93 -28.51
C VAL A 42 -37.00 10.91 -27.35
N LEU A 43 -38.04 11.70 -27.08
CA LEU A 43 -38.09 12.62 -25.93
C LEU A 43 -38.04 11.86 -24.60
N GLU A 44 -38.88 10.84 -24.43
CA GLU A 44 -38.92 10.02 -23.22
C GLU A 44 -37.57 9.33 -22.97
N ALA A 45 -36.92 8.81 -24.02
CA ALA A 45 -35.59 8.22 -23.93
C ALA A 45 -34.50 9.26 -23.55
N ASN A 46 -34.63 10.51 -24.02
CA ASN A 46 -33.71 11.59 -23.62
C ASN A 46 -33.87 11.98 -22.14
N VAL A 47 -35.10 12.03 -21.64
CA VAL A 47 -35.36 12.30 -20.22
C VAL A 47 -34.77 11.18 -19.36
N LEU A 48 -34.96 9.91 -19.75
CA LEU A 48 -34.40 8.78 -19.03
C LEU A 48 -32.86 8.83 -19.01
N ARG A 49 -32.23 9.17 -20.14
CA ARG A 49 -30.77 9.38 -20.22
C ARG A 49 -30.30 10.46 -19.25
N GLN A 50 -30.98 11.61 -19.23
CA GLN A 50 -30.63 12.71 -18.32
C GLN A 50 -30.80 12.32 -16.85
N LEU A 51 -31.85 11.59 -16.50
CA LEU A 51 -32.08 11.11 -15.13
C LEU A 51 -31.00 10.14 -14.67
N LEU A 52 -30.62 9.19 -15.53
CA LEU A 52 -29.51 8.27 -15.24
C LEU A 52 -28.20 9.02 -15.05
N GLU A 53 -27.89 9.98 -15.91
CA GLU A 53 -26.68 10.80 -15.76
C GLU A 53 -26.66 11.56 -14.42
N HIS A 54 -27.78 12.15 -14.01
CA HIS A 54 -27.89 12.84 -12.72
C HIS A 54 -27.78 11.87 -11.54
N TYR A 55 -28.43 10.71 -11.61
CA TYR A 55 -28.30 9.67 -10.60
C TYR A 55 -26.84 9.28 -10.39
N PHE A 56 -26.12 8.96 -11.47
CA PHE A 56 -24.71 8.58 -11.37
C PHE A 56 -23.81 9.74 -10.89
N LYS A 57 -24.15 11.00 -11.18
CA LYS A 57 -23.43 12.16 -10.61
C LYS A 57 -23.56 12.20 -9.09
N ILE A 58 -24.78 12.03 -8.55
CA ILE A 58 -25.02 12.04 -7.10
C ILE A 58 -24.34 10.85 -6.43
N VAL A 59 -24.49 9.65 -6.98
CA VAL A 59 -23.87 8.44 -6.42
C VAL A 59 -22.35 8.56 -6.42
N ARG A 60 -21.73 9.08 -7.49
CA ARG A 60 -20.28 9.32 -7.52
C ARG A 60 -19.86 10.30 -6.42
N ALA A 61 -20.57 11.41 -6.24
CA ALA A 61 -20.26 12.35 -5.17
C ALA A 61 -20.38 11.71 -3.77
N ALA A 62 -21.40 10.88 -3.55
CA ALA A 62 -21.57 10.15 -2.30
C ALA A 62 -20.46 9.13 -2.04
N VAL A 63 -20.04 8.37 -3.06
CA VAL A 63 -18.94 7.40 -2.94
C VAL A 63 -17.60 8.12 -2.69
N LEU A 64 -17.35 9.23 -3.37
CA LEU A 64 -16.13 10.02 -3.19
C LEU A 64 -16.00 10.58 -1.77
N ASP A 65 -17.11 10.84 -1.09
CA ASP A 65 -17.13 11.30 0.29
C ASP A 65 -17.10 10.13 1.30
N ALA A 66 -17.81 9.05 1.01
CA ALA A 66 -17.91 7.90 1.91
C ALA A 66 -16.60 7.11 2.04
N VAL A 67 -15.84 6.94 0.95
CA VAL A 67 -14.61 6.14 0.97
C VAL A 67 -13.52 6.77 1.85
N PRO A 68 -13.16 8.06 1.71
CA PRO A 68 -12.20 8.68 2.61
C PRO A 68 -12.64 8.66 4.07
N LYS A 69 -13.95 8.83 4.34
CA LYS A 69 -14.51 8.72 5.70
C LYS A 69 -14.35 7.33 6.29
N ALA A 70 -14.60 6.28 5.50
CA ALA A 70 -14.41 4.90 5.92
C ALA A 70 -12.93 4.60 6.21
N VAL A 71 -12.00 5.04 5.34
CA VAL A 71 -10.56 4.87 5.55
C VAL A 71 -10.11 5.60 6.82
N MET A 72 -10.56 6.85 7.00
CA MET A 72 -10.21 7.64 8.19
C MET A 72 -10.70 6.96 9.47
N LEU A 73 -11.97 6.55 9.51
CA LEU A 73 -12.57 5.92 10.69
C LEU A 73 -11.96 4.54 10.98
N MET A 74 -11.87 3.67 9.98
CA MET A 74 -11.55 2.26 10.19
C MET A 74 -10.04 1.98 10.25
N MET A 75 -9.22 2.80 9.60
CA MET A 75 -7.78 2.57 9.52
C MET A 75 -7.01 3.64 10.26
N VAL A 76 -7.17 4.92 9.91
CA VAL A 76 -6.32 5.98 10.45
C VAL A 76 -6.55 6.16 11.95
N ASN A 77 -7.80 6.36 12.37
CA ASN A 77 -8.14 6.52 13.78
C ASN A 77 -7.84 5.24 14.57
N ALA A 78 -8.18 4.07 14.01
CA ALA A 78 -7.88 2.79 14.65
C ALA A 78 -6.37 2.58 14.86
N ILE A 79 -5.52 2.97 13.92
CA ILE A 79 -4.06 2.92 14.09
C ILE A 79 -3.63 3.94 15.13
N GLN A 80 -4.13 5.18 15.07
CA GLN A 80 -3.76 6.24 16.01
C GLN A 80 -4.04 5.84 17.46
N ASP A 81 -5.18 5.20 17.73
CA ASP A 81 -5.56 4.79 19.08
C ASP A 81 -4.74 3.60 19.58
N ASN A 82 -4.40 2.66 18.69
CA ASN A 82 -3.77 1.38 19.08
C ASN A 82 -2.25 1.33 18.88
N ILE A 83 -1.63 2.36 18.28
CA ILE A 83 -0.20 2.32 17.93
C ILE A 83 0.68 2.18 19.17
N GLN A 84 0.34 2.86 20.25
CA GLN A 84 1.12 2.81 21.49
C GLN A 84 1.05 1.42 22.12
N GLU A 85 -0.14 0.83 22.23
CA GLU A 85 -0.32 -0.51 22.75
C GLU A 85 0.45 -1.54 21.91
N ARG A 86 0.32 -1.47 20.58
CA ARG A 86 1.02 -2.37 19.66
C ARG A 86 2.54 -2.21 19.72
N LEU A 87 3.04 -0.98 19.82
CA LEU A 87 4.47 -0.73 19.97
C LEU A 87 5.00 -1.29 21.30
N MET A 88 4.26 -1.10 22.39
CA MET A 88 4.63 -1.67 23.69
C MET A 88 4.66 -3.20 23.63
N GLN A 89 3.66 -3.83 23.04
CA GLN A 89 3.66 -5.28 22.83
C GLN A 89 4.85 -5.73 21.97
N ALA A 90 5.15 -5.01 20.89
CA ALA A 90 6.25 -5.34 20.00
C ALA A 90 7.63 -5.12 20.61
N ILE A 91 7.78 -4.21 21.58
CA ILE A 91 9.07 -3.91 22.21
C ILE A 91 9.31 -4.80 23.44
N TYR A 92 8.24 -5.18 24.16
CA TYR A 92 8.35 -5.87 25.45
C TYR A 92 7.90 -7.34 25.45
N LEU A 93 7.06 -7.78 24.52
CA LEU A 93 6.49 -9.14 24.49
C LEU A 93 7.01 -10.01 23.33
N THR A 94 8.00 -9.55 22.56
CA THR A 94 8.62 -10.41 21.54
C THR A 94 9.34 -11.59 22.19
N GLU A 95 9.10 -12.80 21.67
CA GLU A 95 9.64 -14.09 22.14
C GLU A 95 11.20 -14.13 22.22
N ASP A 96 11.87 -13.20 21.55
CA ASP A 96 13.32 -13.03 21.65
C ASP A 96 13.69 -12.21 22.89
N ASP A 97 13.95 -12.89 24.02
CA ASP A 97 14.41 -12.34 25.32
C ASP A 97 15.65 -11.41 25.23
N GLY A 98 16.30 -11.32 24.06
CA GLY A 98 17.44 -10.44 23.78
C GLY A 98 17.15 -9.22 22.87
N ALA A 99 15.98 -9.14 22.23
CA ALA A 99 15.68 -8.11 21.23
C ALA A 99 15.61 -6.70 21.85
N PHE A 100 14.96 -6.59 23.03
CA PHE A 100 14.91 -5.33 23.78
C PHE A 100 16.30 -4.86 24.24
N SER A 101 17.15 -5.80 24.68
CA SER A 101 18.53 -5.53 25.07
C SER A 101 19.38 -5.06 23.88
N GLY A 102 19.16 -5.63 22.70
CA GLY A 102 19.77 -5.19 21.44
C GLY A 102 19.32 -3.80 20.99
N LEU A 103 18.01 -3.53 21.04
CA LEU A 103 17.43 -2.23 20.67
C LEU A 103 17.88 -1.10 21.61
N THR A 104 18.01 -1.40 22.90
CA THR A 104 18.45 -0.45 23.93
C THR A 104 19.97 -0.41 24.09
N ARG A 105 20.72 -1.20 23.30
CA ARG A 105 22.19 -1.17 23.32
C ARG A 105 22.67 0.16 22.76
N GLU A 106 23.51 0.84 23.51
CA GLU A 106 24.11 2.09 23.04
C GLU A 106 24.98 1.88 21.79
N SER A 107 25.08 2.92 20.96
CA SER A 107 25.96 2.87 19.79
C SER A 107 27.44 2.84 20.19
N GLU A 108 28.25 2.17 19.38
CA GLU A 108 29.69 2.03 19.61
C GLU A 108 30.42 3.38 19.70
N GLU A 109 29.97 4.38 18.94
CA GLU A 109 30.52 5.73 18.97
C GLU A 109 30.29 6.42 20.32
N VAL A 110 29.06 6.32 20.86
CA VAL A 110 28.71 6.88 22.17
C VAL A 110 29.50 6.19 23.28
N ARG A 111 29.63 4.86 23.19
CA ARG A 111 30.46 4.05 24.10
C ARG A 111 31.93 4.50 24.08
N ARG A 112 32.50 4.71 22.89
CA ARG A 112 33.87 5.20 22.72
C ARG A 112 34.04 6.59 23.34
N ARG A 113 33.17 7.54 23.00
CA ARG A 113 33.23 8.91 23.53
C ARG A 113 33.11 8.94 25.04
N ARG A 114 32.22 8.12 25.63
CA ARG A 114 32.10 7.99 27.09
C ARG A 114 33.39 7.47 27.71
N SER A 115 34.02 6.46 27.10
CA SER A 115 35.29 5.90 27.57
C SER A 115 36.41 6.95 27.58
N GLU A 116 36.50 7.77 26.53
CA GLU A 116 37.48 8.85 26.42
C GLU A 116 37.29 9.92 27.49
N VAL A 117 36.05 10.39 27.68
CA VAL A 117 35.74 11.37 28.72
C VAL A 117 36.02 10.80 30.11
N LYS A 118 35.68 9.53 30.37
CA LYS A 118 36.00 8.86 31.64
C LYS A 118 37.51 8.83 31.90
N LYS A 119 38.33 8.51 30.89
CA LYS A 119 39.79 8.53 30.99
C LYS A 119 40.32 9.94 31.29
N LEU A 120 39.79 10.96 30.60
CA LEU A 120 40.15 12.35 30.84
C LEU A 120 39.81 12.78 32.27
N VAL A 121 38.59 12.53 32.73
CA VAL A 121 38.16 12.84 34.11
C VAL A 121 39.05 12.13 35.14
N ALA A 122 39.39 10.87 34.91
CA ALA A 122 40.28 10.13 35.80
C ALA A 122 41.69 10.76 35.85
N SER A 123 42.22 11.23 34.72
CA SER A 123 43.51 11.92 34.67
C SER A 123 43.49 13.27 35.39
N LEU A 124 42.43 14.07 35.21
CA LEU A 124 42.27 15.36 35.88
C LEU A 124 42.13 15.18 37.40
N ARG A 125 41.38 14.18 37.85
CA ARG A 125 41.26 13.84 39.28
C ARG A 125 42.59 13.44 39.91
N ARG A 126 43.41 12.65 39.20
CA ARG A 126 44.76 12.34 39.65
C ARG A 126 45.63 13.58 39.74
N GLY A 127 45.58 14.47 38.76
CA GLY A 127 46.32 15.75 38.79
C GLY A 127 45.93 16.61 39.99
N ILE A 128 44.63 16.71 40.28
CA ILE A 128 44.13 17.44 41.46
C ILE A 128 44.59 16.78 42.77
N ALA A 129 44.60 15.45 42.85
CA ALA A 129 45.07 14.74 44.04
C ALA A 129 46.56 15.03 44.31
N VAL A 130 47.40 15.00 43.28
CA VAL A 130 48.83 15.35 43.40
C VAL A 130 49.00 16.80 43.86
N MET A 131 48.24 17.75 43.29
CA MET A 131 48.29 19.16 43.74
C MET A 131 47.84 19.35 45.19
N ARG A 132 47.03 18.45 45.75
CA ARG A 132 46.58 18.52 47.15
C ARG A 132 47.62 17.98 48.14
N GLU A 133 48.52 17.10 47.69
CA GLU A 133 49.58 16.50 48.50
C GLU A 133 50.85 17.39 48.57
N LEU A 134 50.91 18.45 47.76
CA LEU A 134 51.91 19.52 47.82
C LEU A 134 51.44 20.67 48.72
#